data_AF-A0AAE1WZX2-F1
#
_entry.id   AF-A0AAE1WZX2-F1
#
_cell.length_a   1.000
_cell.length_b   1.000
_cell.length_c   1.000
_cell.angle_alpha   90.00
_cell.angle_beta   90.00
_cell.angle_gamma   90.00
#
_symmetry.space_group_name_H-M   'P 1'
#
loop_
_entity.id
_entity.type
_entity.pdbx_description
1 polymer ?
#
loop_
_entity_poly.entity_id
_entity_poly.type
_entity_poly.pdbx_seq_one_letter_code
_entity_poly.pdbx_strand_id
1 'polypeptide(L)'
;MASLPDLAADLISASGRASEKLNLPSLQSKMKSDPEGYSSELTLIYKQFKSSLELFQQQVALNFTSLSGIASDSTVAKDLGDRAMFLAHVTPFYPKELAQYPNELVRFLESSARNLPSDLGCMWHKL
;
A
#
# COMPACT_ATOMS: atom_id res chain seq x y z
N MET A 1 -26.43 -32.58 -25.13
CA MET A 1 -26.43 -31.58 -24.03
C MET A 1 -25.00 -31.16 -23.80
N ALA A 2 -24.68 -29.91 -24.10
CA ALA A 2 -23.32 -29.38 -24.07
C ALA A 2 -22.88 -29.15 -22.61
N SER A 3 -21.77 -29.76 -22.22
CA SER A 3 -21.03 -29.38 -21.01
C SER A 3 -20.13 -28.20 -21.37
N LEU A 4 -20.38 -27.06 -20.74
CA LEU A 4 -19.45 -25.91 -20.75
C LEU A 4 -18.85 -25.74 -19.36
N PRO A 5 -17.58 -25.31 -19.29
CA PRO A 5 -16.66 -25.68 -18.23
C PRO A 5 -16.75 -24.79 -16.99
N ASP A 6 -16.55 -25.46 -15.85
CA ASP A 6 -16.15 -24.94 -14.54
C ASP A 6 -14.76 -24.26 -14.62
N LEU A 7 -14.63 -23.20 -15.42
CA LEU A 7 -13.40 -22.42 -15.59
C LEU A 7 -13.44 -21.11 -14.78
N ALA A 8 -14.50 -20.87 -14.02
CA ALA A 8 -14.67 -19.68 -13.19
C ALA A 8 -14.17 -19.88 -11.75
N ALA A 9 -14.13 -21.11 -11.25
CA ALA A 9 -13.74 -21.41 -9.88
C ALA A 9 -12.21 -21.34 -9.64
N ASP A 10 -11.40 -21.55 -10.69
CA ASP A 10 -9.94 -21.59 -10.56
C ASP A 10 -9.28 -20.20 -10.62
N LEU A 11 -9.98 -19.17 -11.13
CA LEU A 11 -9.43 -17.82 -11.28
C LEU A 11 -9.41 -17.00 -9.96
N ILE A 12 -10.08 -17.46 -8.91
CA ILE A 12 -10.13 -16.75 -7.62
C ILE A 12 -9.01 -17.19 -6.67
N SER A 13 -8.28 -18.27 -7.00
CA SER A 13 -7.22 -18.83 -6.15
C SER A 13 -5.83 -18.20 -6.37
N ALA A 14 -5.73 -17.10 -7.12
CA ALA A 14 -4.47 -16.43 -7.43
C ALA A 14 -4.24 -15.09 -6.69
N SER A 15 -5.05 -14.74 -5.68
CA SER A 15 -4.86 -13.50 -4.89
C SER A 15 -4.31 -13.70 -3.47
N GLY A 16 -3.95 -14.94 -3.09
CA GLY A 16 -3.62 -15.30 -1.70
C GLY A 16 -2.14 -15.47 -1.36
N ARG A 17 -1.20 -15.30 -2.31
CA ARG A 17 0.23 -15.66 -2.12
C ARG A 17 1.22 -14.50 -1.94
N ALA A 18 0.75 -13.28 -1.67
CA ALA A 18 1.64 -12.16 -1.31
C ALA A 18 1.55 -11.75 0.18
N SER A 19 0.90 -12.58 1.00
CA SER A 19 0.90 -12.46 2.46
C SER A 19 1.88 -13.44 3.12
N GLU A 20 2.96 -13.85 2.43
CA GLU A 20 4.20 -14.03 3.16
C GLU A 20 4.56 -12.63 3.63
N LYS A 21 4.36 -12.39 4.92
CA LYS A 21 4.66 -11.17 5.65
C LYS A 21 6.08 -10.73 5.28
N LEU A 22 6.23 -9.99 4.18
CA LEU A 22 7.52 -9.52 3.71
C LEU A 22 8.09 -8.75 4.89
N ASN A 23 9.16 -9.27 5.48
CA ASN A 23 9.86 -8.55 6.51
C ASN A 23 10.47 -7.33 5.82
N LEU A 24 9.71 -6.23 5.78
CA LEU A 24 10.04 -5.01 5.06
C LEU A 24 11.46 -4.51 5.44
N PRO A 25 11.90 -4.57 6.72
CA PRO A 25 13.28 -4.24 7.06
C PRO A 25 14.33 -5.12 6.38
N SER A 26 14.11 -6.44 6.33
CA SER A 26 15.05 -7.37 5.69
C SER A 26 15.08 -7.19 4.17
N LEU A 27 13.91 -6.98 3.56
CA LEU A 27 13.81 -6.74 2.12
C LEU A 27 14.45 -5.40 1.73
N GLN A 28 14.26 -4.36 2.55
CA GLN A 28 14.87 -3.05 2.35
C GLN A 28 16.40 -3.15 2.28
N SER A 29 17.03 -3.89 3.20
CA SER A 29 18.48 -4.10 3.18
C SER A 29 18.96 -4.79 1.91
N LYS A 30 18.22 -5.81 1.45
CA LYS A 30 18.54 -6.54 0.20
C LYS A 30 18.40 -5.64 -1.03
N MET A 31 17.28 -4.92 -1.14
CA MET A 31 16.99 -3.99 -2.23
C MET A 31 17.96 -2.82 -2.33
N LYS A 32 18.50 -2.36 -1.20
CA LYS A 32 19.55 -1.33 -1.16
C LYS A 32 20.91 -1.86 -1.60
N SER A 33 21.17 -3.15 -1.35
CA SER A 33 22.44 -3.80 -1.70
C SER A 33 22.49 -4.21 -3.18
N ASP A 34 21.34 -4.61 -3.74
CA ASP A 34 21.19 -5.00 -5.15
C ASP A 34 19.88 -4.42 -5.71
N PRO A 35 19.89 -3.16 -6.21
CA PRO A 35 18.67 -2.54 -6.72
C PRO A 35 18.12 -3.23 -7.97
N GLU A 36 18.97 -3.63 -8.90
CA GLU A 36 18.54 -4.19 -10.19
C GLU A 36 17.86 -5.56 -10.02
N GLY A 37 18.37 -6.38 -9.10
CA GLY A 37 17.85 -7.73 -8.82
C GLY A 37 16.46 -7.77 -8.16
N TYR A 38 15.94 -6.64 -7.64
CA TYR A 38 14.68 -6.59 -6.90
C TYR A 38 13.64 -5.63 -7.50
N SER A 39 13.78 -5.32 -8.79
CA SER A 39 12.84 -4.46 -9.54
C SER A 39 11.39 -5.00 -9.56
N SER A 40 11.22 -6.32 -9.57
CA SER A 40 9.91 -7.00 -9.46
C SER A 40 9.23 -6.75 -8.12
N GLU A 41 9.98 -6.91 -7.03
CA GLU A 41 9.53 -6.71 -5.66
C GLU A 41 9.17 -5.25 -5.43
N LEU A 42 9.99 -4.32 -5.94
CA LEU A 42 9.66 -2.89 -5.93
C LEU A 42 8.31 -2.64 -6.61
N THR A 43 8.15 -3.17 -7.82
CA THR A 43 6.92 -3.00 -8.60
C THR A 43 5.70 -3.54 -7.86
N LEU A 44 5.83 -4.71 -7.22
CA LEU A 44 4.77 -5.30 -6.42
C LEU A 44 4.41 -4.41 -5.22
N ILE A 45 5.40 -3.97 -4.45
CA ILE A 45 5.18 -3.15 -3.26
C ILE A 45 4.58 -1.79 -3.63
N TYR A 46 5.03 -1.19 -4.72
CA TYR A 46 4.49 0.08 -5.18
C TYR A 46 3.05 -0.04 -5.66
N LYS A 47 2.70 -1.12 -6.38
CA LYS A 47 1.29 -1.42 -6.71
C LYS A 47 0.44 -1.62 -5.46
N GLN A 48 0.95 -2.36 -4.47
CA GLN A 48 0.24 -2.57 -3.20
C GLN A 48 0.04 -1.26 -2.44
N PHE A 49 1.03 -0.36 -2.41
CA PHE A 49 0.88 0.98 -1.86
C PHE A 49 -0.26 1.75 -2.54
N LYS A 50 -0.33 1.75 -3.87
CA LYS A 50 -1.40 2.42 -4.62
C LYS A 50 -2.78 1.83 -4.32
N SER A 51 -2.89 0.50 -4.28
CA SER A 51 -4.14 -0.16 -3.92
C SER A 51 -4.58 0.17 -2.48
N SER A 52 -3.66 0.14 -1.51
CA SER A 52 -3.95 0.53 -0.12
C SER A 52 -4.36 2.01 0.00
N LEU A 53 -3.75 2.88 -0.81
CA LEU A 53 -4.09 4.30 -0.88
C LEU A 53 -5.52 4.52 -1.39
N GLU A 54 -5.88 3.85 -2.49
CA GLU A 54 -7.24 3.92 -3.07
C GLU A 54 -8.29 3.39 -2.07
N LEU A 55 -8.02 2.25 -1.43
CA LEU A 55 -8.90 1.67 -0.42
C LEU A 55 -9.07 2.59 0.79
N PHE A 56 -7.97 3.20 1.28
CA PHE A 56 -8.03 4.15 2.38
C PHE A 56 -8.88 5.37 2.01
N GLN A 57 -8.72 5.93 0.81
CA GLN A 57 -9.52 7.05 0.34
C GLN A 57 -11.01 6.70 0.24
N GLN A 58 -11.34 5.50 -0.23
CA GLN A 58 -12.71 4.99 -0.24
C GLN A 58 -13.28 4.84 1.18
N GLN A 59 -12.49 4.31 2.12
CA GLN A 59 -12.90 4.19 3.52
C GLN A 59 -13.16 5.56 4.16
N VAL A 60 -12.30 6.55 3.93
CA VAL A 60 -12.50 7.92 4.42
C VAL A 60 -13.77 8.53 3.84
N ALA A 61 -14.02 8.36 2.53
CA ALA A 61 -15.23 8.86 1.88
C ALA A 61 -16.52 8.21 2.42
N LEU A 62 -16.51 6.89 2.66
CA LEU A 62 -17.66 6.16 3.19
C LEU A 62 -17.92 6.44 4.68
N ASN A 63 -16.85 6.58 5.48
CA ASN A 63 -16.96 6.97 6.89
C ASN A 63 -17.51 8.39 7.05
N PHE A 64 -17.27 9.29 6.08
CA PHE A 64 -17.90 10.61 6.06
C PHE A 64 -19.42 10.53 5.85
N THR A 65 -19.92 9.53 5.10
CA THR A 65 -21.35 9.33 4.86
C THR A 65 -22.09 8.60 5.98
N SER A 66 -21.38 7.92 6.89
CA SER A 66 -21.96 7.17 8.00
C SER A 66 -21.64 7.83 9.34
N LEU A 67 -22.57 8.59 9.90
CA LEU A 67 -22.49 9.21 11.25
C LEU A 67 -22.30 8.19 12.41
N SER A 68 -22.24 6.89 12.12
CA SER A 68 -22.04 5.85 13.12
C SER A 68 -20.57 5.46 13.16
N GLY A 69 -19.88 5.80 14.26
CA GLY A 69 -18.44 5.57 14.50
C GLY A 69 -18.01 4.10 14.45
N ILE A 70 -17.94 3.54 13.25
CA ILE A 70 -17.26 2.28 12.97
C ILE A 70 -15.81 2.65 12.75
N ALA A 71 -14.96 2.18 13.67
CA ALA A 71 -13.52 2.34 13.59
C ALA A 71 -13.05 1.94 12.19
N SER A 72 -12.53 2.93 11.43
CA SER A 72 -11.80 2.69 10.19
C SER A 72 -10.86 1.51 10.41
N ASP A 73 -10.94 0.49 9.54
CA ASP A 73 -10.12 -0.72 9.68
C ASP A 73 -8.64 -0.31 9.74
N SER A 74 -8.09 -0.30 10.97
CA SER A 74 -6.76 0.25 11.25
C SER A 74 -5.67 -0.49 10.48
N THR A 75 -5.98 -1.71 10.02
CA THR A 75 -5.11 -2.53 9.19
C THR A 75 -4.75 -1.85 7.88
N VAL A 76 -5.73 -1.25 7.17
CA VAL A 76 -5.48 -0.57 5.88
C VAL A 76 -4.57 0.64 6.07
N ALA A 77 -4.84 1.44 7.11
CA ALA A 77 -4.04 2.62 7.42
C ALA A 77 -2.62 2.27 7.87
N LYS A 78 -2.47 1.18 8.64
CA LYS A 78 -1.17 0.65 9.06
C LYS A 78 -0.37 0.12 7.88
N ASP A 79 -0.96 -0.72 7.05
CA ASP A 79 -0.28 -1.29 5.87
C ASP A 79 0.15 -0.19 4.89
N LEU A 80 -0.68 0.85 4.72
CA LEU A 80 -0.34 2.03 3.95
C LEU A 80 0.86 2.78 4.56
N GLY A 81 0.86 2.95 5.89
CA GLY A 81 1.98 3.51 6.67
C GLY A 81 3.29 2.77 6.47
N ASP A 82 3.29 1.47 6.73
CA ASP A 82 4.48 0.63 6.66
C ASP A 82 5.07 0.62 5.24
N ARG A 83 4.22 0.59 4.20
CA ARG A 83 4.65 0.63 2.79
C ARG A 83 5.14 1.99 2.35
N ALA A 84 4.50 3.07 2.81
CA ALA A 84 4.97 4.42 2.54
C ALA A 84 6.37 4.61 3.14
N MET A 85 6.58 4.25 4.41
CA MET A 85 7.90 4.34 5.04
C MET A 85 8.95 3.51 4.31
N PHE A 86 8.60 2.29 3.90
CA PHE A 86 9.49 1.44 3.10
C PHE A 86 9.89 2.11 1.77
N LEU A 87 8.91 2.60 0.99
CA LEU A 87 9.15 3.23 -0.31
C LEU A 87 10.01 4.49 -0.18
N ALA A 88 9.77 5.33 0.83
CA ALA A 88 10.60 6.49 1.12
C ALA A 88 12.08 6.11 1.32
N HIS A 89 12.35 5.02 2.04
CA HIS A 89 13.71 4.56 2.28
C HIS A 89 14.44 3.99 1.07
N VAL A 90 13.72 3.43 0.10
CA VAL A 90 14.31 2.86 -1.11
C VAL A 90 14.31 3.84 -2.29
N THR A 91 13.52 4.91 -2.25
CA THR A 91 13.43 5.93 -3.33
C THR A 91 14.79 6.40 -3.87
N PRO A 92 15.82 6.69 -3.04
CA PRO A 92 17.14 7.11 -3.56
C PRO A 92 17.84 6.08 -4.45
N PHE A 93 17.47 4.79 -4.33
CA PHE A 93 18.05 3.67 -5.06
C PHE A 93 17.27 3.31 -6.33
N TYR A 94 16.05 3.85 -6.48
CA TYR A 94 15.15 3.59 -7.61
C TYR A 94 14.56 4.90 -8.19
N PRO A 95 15.41 5.85 -8.63
CA PRO A 95 14.98 7.19 -9.00
C PRO A 95 14.08 7.23 -10.24
N LYS A 96 14.13 6.21 -11.10
CA LYS A 96 13.31 6.15 -12.33
C LYS A 96 11.94 5.56 -12.02
N GLU A 97 11.92 4.46 -11.30
CA GLU A 97 10.74 3.68 -10.96
C GLU A 97 9.85 4.41 -9.94
N LEU A 98 10.47 5.15 -9.01
CA LEU A 98 9.79 5.90 -7.95
C LEU A 98 9.76 7.41 -8.19
N ALA A 99 9.97 7.88 -9.42
CA ALA A 99 9.99 9.31 -9.74
C ALA A 99 8.70 10.06 -9.32
N GLN A 100 7.55 9.37 -9.38
CA GLN A 100 6.25 9.94 -9.02
C GLN A 100 5.88 9.76 -7.54
N TYR A 101 6.54 8.82 -6.85
CA TYR A 101 6.18 8.44 -5.49
C TYR A 101 6.18 9.63 -4.51
N PRO A 102 7.19 10.53 -4.47
CA PRO A 102 7.17 11.67 -3.55
C PRO A 102 5.96 12.58 -3.74
N ASN A 103 5.56 12.84 -5.00
CA ASN A 103 4.38 13.66 -5.30
C ASN A 103 3.07 12.97 -4.90
N GLU A 104 2.99 11.64 -5.10
CA GLU A 104 1.84 10.84 -4.66
C GLU A 104 1.73 10.84 -3.13
N LEU A 105 2.86 10.73 -2.42
CA LEU A 105 2.91 10.80 -0.96
C LEU A 105 2.46 12.17 -0.44
N VAL A 106 2.98 13.27 -1.02
CA VAL A 106 2.57 14.63 -0.62
C VAL A 106 1.08 14.84 -0.84
N ARG A 107 0.55 14.49 -2.03
CA ARG A 107 -0.88 14.61 -2.33
C ARG A 107 -1.73 13.80 -1.35
N PHE A 108 -1.28 12.60 -1.02
CA PHE A 108 -1.94 11.78 0.00
C PHE A 108 -1.96 12.49 1.36
N LEU A 109 -0.81 12.96 1.83
CA LEU A 109 -0.69 13.66 3.12
C LEU A 109 -1.57 14.91 3.16
N GLU A 110 -1.61 15.71 2.09
CA GLU A 110 -2.48 16.89 1.99
C GLU A 110 -3.97 16.55 2.03
N SER A 111 -4.38 15.48 1.31
CA SER A 111 -5.77 15.01 1.30
C SER A 111 -6.20 14.44 2.65
N SER A 112 -5.25 13.89 3.40
CA SER A 112 -5.51 13.17 4.63
C SER A 112 -5.30 14.04 5.87
N ALA A 113 -4.48 15.09 5.83
CA ALA A 113 -4.29 16.03 6.94
C ALA A 113 -5.60 16.72 7.39
N ARG A 114 -6.60 16.84 6.50
CA ARG A 114 -7.93 17.35 6.85
C ARG A 114 -8.86 16.29 7.46
N ASN A 115 -8.50 15.00 7.34
CA ASN A 115 -9.38 13.86 7.60
C ASN A 115 -8.74 12.79 8.50
N LEU A 116 -7.54 13.03 9.04
CA LEU A 116 -6.78 12.01 9.77
C LEU A 116 -7.26 11.93 11.22
N PRO A 117 -7.65 10.75 11.72
CA PRO A 117 -7.77 10.54 13.16
C PRO A 117 -6.39 10.72 13.82
N SER A 118 -6.37 11.31 15.02
CA SER A 118 -5.17 11.79 15.73
C SER A 118 -4.05 10.76 15.85
N ASP A 119 -4.36 9.46 15.90
CA ASP A 119 -3.39 8.36 16.02
C ASP A 119 -2.48 8.21 14.80
N LEU A 120 -3.01 8.45 13.58
CA LEU A 120 -2.19 8.41 12.38
C LEU A 120 -1.25 9.62 12.33
N GLY A 121 -1.71 10.81 12.76
CA GLY A 121 -0.94 12.05 12.68
C GLY A 121 0.41 11.97 13.40
N CYS A 122 0.46 11.26 14.53
CA CYS A 122 1.69 11.02 15.29
C CYS A 122 2.67 10.08 14.58
N MET A 123 2.16 9.11 13.82
CA MET A 123 2.99 8.13 13.11
C MET A 123 3.70 8.75 11.91
N TRP A 124 3.06 9.72 11.23
CA TRP A 124 3.58 10.39 10.04
C TRP A 124 4.58 11.52 10.33
N HIS A 125 4.66 12.05 11.56
CA HIS A 125 5.64 13.07 11.94
C HIS A 125 7.09 12.53 12.01
N LYS A 126 7.29 11.21 11.83
CA LYS A 126 8.59 10.52 11.82
C LYS A 126 9.06 10.09 10.43
N LEU A 127 8.29 10.37 9.39
CA LEU A 127 8.62 10.08 7.98
C LEU A 127 9.36 11.27 7.36
#